data_AF-A0A963A4K4-F1
#
_entry.id   AF-A0A963A4K4-F1
#
_cell.length_a   1.000
_cell.length_b   1.000
_cell.length_c   1.000
_cell.angle_alpha   90.00
_cell.angle_beta   90.00
_cell.angle_gamma   90.00
#
_symmetry.space_group_name_H-M   'P 1'
#
loop_
_entity.id
_entity.type
_entity.pdbx_description
1 polymer ?
#
loop_
_entity_poly.entity_id
_entity_poly.type
_entity_poly.pdbx_seq_one_letter_code
_entity_poly.pdbx_strand_id
1 'polypeptide(L)'
;HVQTRLPGYMVPSAVVLLEALPLTPNGKVDRAALPEPGGERQVGDVYVAPRSELEQRIAAIWCEVLSLDKVGIDDNFFELGGNSLLAMRARSLVGDRLGRQLPIVDLFGFPTVRALAGRCETLAADSAGSDSESLSRIKERARRSRTAVRRRGNRTMRETST
;
A
#
# COMPACT_ATOMS: atom_id res chain seq x y z
N HIS A 1 1.74 13.75 -18.89
CA HIS A 1 2.65 13.53 -20.03
C HIS A 1 3.91 12.76 -19.65
N VAL A 2 4.68 13.21 -18.65
CA VAL A 2 5.99 12.60 -18.33
C VAL A 2 5.94 11.22 -17.70
N GLN A 3 4.85 10.85 -17.00
CA GLN A 3 4.71 9.53 -16.35
C GLN A 3 4.77 8.33 -17.31
N THR A 4 4.40 8.50 -18.59
CA THR A 4 4.47 7.41 -19.58
C THR A 4 5.84 7.30 -20.25
N ARG A 5 6.76 8.25 -19.98
CA ARG A 5 8.07 8.36 -20.64
C ARG A 5 9.24 8.26 -19.67
N LEU A 6 8.98 8.45 -18.38
CA LEU A 6 9.99 8.40 -17.33
C LEU A 6 9.67 7.27 -16.34
N PRO A 7 10.68 6.57 -15.81
CA PRO A 7 10.51 5.74 -14.62
C PRO A 7 9.89 6.58 -13.49
N GLY A 8 9.08 5.96 -12.63
CA GLY A 8 8.34 6.67 -11.57
C GLY A 8 9.24 7.54 -10.66
N TYR A 9 10.47 7.11 -10.40
CA TYR A 9 11.44 7.86 -9.58
C TYR A 9 12.06 9.08 -10.28
N MET A 10 11.84 9.26 -11.58
CA MET A 10 12.25 10.43 -12.36
C MET A 10 11.08 11.39 -12.63
N VAL A 11 9.87 11.04 -12.20
CA VAL A 11 8.71 11.92 -12.31
C VAL A 11 8.81 12.97 -11.20
N PRO A 12 8.84 14.27 -11.53
CA PRO A 12 8.90 15.33 -10.52
C PRO A 12 7.62 15.31 -9.66
N SER A 13 7.79 15.49 -8.35
CA SER A 13 6.67 15.58 -7.41
C SER A 13 5.87 16.88 -7.52
N ALA A 14 6.44 17.92 -8.13
CA ALA A 14 5.79 19.20 -8.35
C ALA A 14 6.31 19.88 -9.63
N VAL A 15 5.44 20.65 -10.27
CA VAL A 15 5.77 21.51 -11.41
C VAL A 15 5.24 22.91 -11.11
N VAL A 16 6.15 23.90 -11.06
CA VAL A 16 5.81 25.30 -10.80
C VAL A 16 5.94 26.09 -12.08
N LEU A 17 4.88 26.79 -12.49
CA LEU A 17 4.90 27.65 -13.65
C LEU A 17 5.56 28.98 -13.28
N LEU A 18 6.53 29.40 -14.08
CA LEU A 18 7.22 30.68 -13.97
C LEU A 18 7.09 31.43 -15.29
N GLU A 19 6.85 32.73 -15.25
CA GLU A 19 6.89 33.57 -16.45
C GLU A 19 8.33 33.69 -16.99
N ALA A 20 9.32 33.79 -16.10
CA ALA A 20 10.73 33.83 -16.43
C ALA A 20 11.57 33.15 -15.34
N LEU A 21 12.72 32.60 -15.74
CA LEU A 21 13.68 32.04 -14.78
C LEU A 21 14.40 33.18 -14.05
N PRO A 22 14.48 33.14 -12.70
CA PRO A 22 15.27 34.11 -11.96
C PRO A 22 16.76 33.92 -12.30
N LEU A 23 17.44 35.02 -12.60
CA LEU A 23 18.85 35.03 -12.95
C LEU A 23 19.65 35.86 -11.94
N THR A 24 20.83 35.36 -11.60
CA THR A 24 21.87 36.13 -10.91
C THR A 24 22.35 37.31 -11.78
N PRO A 25 23.03 38.31 -11.21
CA PRO A 25 23.63 39.41 -12.00
C PRO A 25 24.57 38.95 -13.12
N ASN A 26 25.15 37.75 -12.99
CA ASN A 26 26.02 37.13 -13.98
C ASN A 26 25.25 36.28 -15.02
N GLY A 27 23.92 36.34 -15.06
CA GLY A 27 23.08 35.65 -16.04
C GLY A 27 22.89 34.14 -15.80
N LYS A 28 23.41 33.58 -14.70
CA LYS A 28 23.14 32.19 -14.30
C LYS A 28 21.80 32.09 -13.58
N VAL A 29 21.11 30.95 -13.69
CA VAL A 29 19.89 30.69 -12.91
C VAL A 29 20.16 30.82 -11.42
N ASP A 30 19.40 31.69 -10.76
CA ASP A 30 19.42 31.84 -9.31
C ASP A 30 18.48 30.81 -8.69
N ARG A 31 19.07 29.70 -8.21
CA ARG A 31 18.30 28.61 -7.60
C ARG A 31 17.70 28.99 -6.24
N ALA A 32 18.28 29.95 -5.53
CA ALA A 32 17.78 30.38 -4.23
C ALA A 32 16.54 31.27 -4.36
N ALA A 33 16.38 31.92 -5.52
CA ALA A 33 15.22 32.72 -5.86
C ALA A 33 14.08 31.90 -6.51
N LEU A 34 14.23 30.59 -6.69
CA LEU A 34 13.14 29.74 -7.16
C LEU A 34 12.07 29.61 -6.06
N PRO A 35 10.78 29.73 -6.40
CA PRO A 35 9.71 29.52 -5.43
C PRO A 35 9.72 28.09 -4.92
N GLU A 36 9.33 27.89 -3.66
CA GLU A 36 9.24 26.56 -3.09
C GLU A 36 8.13 25.75 -3.78
N PRO A 37 8.44 24.54 -4.27
CA PRO A 37 7.43 23.62 -4.78
C PRO A 37 6.59 23.14 -3.59
N GLY A 38 5.38 23.70 -3.43
CA GLY A 38 4.48 23.37 -2.31
C GLY A 38 3.91 24.57 -1.55
N GLY A 39 4.18 25.81 -1.98
CA GLY A 39 3.54 27.00 -1.45
C GLY A 39 2.05 27.04 -1.80
N GLU A 40 1.21 26.68 -0.83
CA GLU A 40 -0.26 26.71 -0.86
C GLU A 40 -0.90 25.64 -1.75
N ARG A 41 -1.80 24.85 -1.14
CA ARG A 41 -2.68 23.89 -1.84
C ARG A 41 -3.25 24.56 -3.08
N GLN A 42 -2.94 24.03 -4.26
CA GLN A 42 -3.45 24.60 -5.51
C GLN A 42 -4.96 24.74 -5.40
N VAL A 43 -5.46 25.95 -5.68
CA VAL A 43 -6.88 26.27 -5.72
C VAL A 43 -7.53 25.36 -6.77
N GLY A 44 -8.07 24.22 -6.32
CA GLY A 44 -8.58 23.16 -7.20
C GLY A 44 -8.62 21.78 -6.57
N ASP A 45 -7.69 21.44 -5.66
CA ASP A 45 -7.73 20.15 -4.95
C ASP A 45 -8.74 20.19 -3.81
N VAL A 46 -9.98 19.86 -4.16
CA VAL A 46 -11.10 19.70 -3.22
C VAL A 46 -10.69 18.68 -2.17
N TYR A 47 -10.52 19.14 -0.92
CA TYR A 47 -10.30 18.24 0.20
C TYR A 47 -11.49 17.27 0.32
N VAL A 48 -11.22 15.98 0.18
CA VAL A 48 -12.18 14.92 0.44
C VAL A 48 -11.78 14.18 1.71
N ALA A 49 -12.64 14.27 2.73
CA ALA A 49 -12.37 13.64 4.02
C ALA A 49 -12.40 12.10 3.94
N PRO A 50 -11.58 11.41 4.76
CA PRO A 50 -11.67 9.96 4.98
C PRO A 50 -13.05 9.50 5.41
N ARG A 51 -13.57 8.46 4.76
CA ARG A 51 -14.93 7.92 4.95
C ARG A 51 -14.93 6.60 5.73
N SER A 52 -13.91 5.76 5.53
CA SER A 52 -13.77 4.48 6.24
C SER A 52 -12.80 4.57 7.41
N GLU A 53 -12.92 3.68 8.41
CA GLU A 53 -11.95 3.59 9.52
C GLU A 53 -10.52 3.35 9.01
N LEU A 54 -10.39 2.57 7.93
CA LEU A 54 -9.12 2.28 7.32
C LEU A 54 -8.49 3.52 6.68
N GLU A 55 -9.27 4.27 5.90
CA GLU A 55 -8.83 5.54 5.32
C GLU A 55 -8.43 6.54 6.42
N GLN A 56 -9.20 6.63 7.50
CA GLN A 56 -8.89 7.50 8.64
C GLN A 56 -7.55 7.15 9.29
N ARG A 57 -7.29 5.85 9.52
CA ARG A 57 -6.03 5.39 10.11
C ARG A 57 -4.84 5.64 9.18
N ILE A 58 -5.00 5.41 7.88
CA ILE A 58 -3.96 5.67 6.88
C ILE A 58 -3.68 7.17 6.78
N ALA A 59 -4.72 8.01 6.68
CA ALA A 59 -4.57 9.46 6.65
C ALA A 59 -3.88 10.00 7.90
N ALA A 60 -4.19 9.46 9.08
CA ALA A 60 -3.52 9.83 10.33
C ALA A 60 -2.02 9.47 10.32
N ILE A 61 -1.65 8.31 9.78
CA ILE A 61 -0.24 7.93 9.61
C ILE A 61 0.46 8.91 8.66
N TRP A 62 -0.21 9.34 7.59
CA TRP A 62 0.37 10.28 6.63
C TRP A 62 0.56 11.67 7.23
N CYS A 63 -0.42 12.18 7.96
CA CYS A 63 -0.29 13.42 8.73
C CYS A 63 0.95 13.36 9.65
N GLU A 64 1.14 12.27 10.38
CA GLU A 64 2.29 12.09 11.28
C GLU A 64 3.63 12.05 10.52
N VAL A 65 3.70 11.30 9.43
CA VAL A 65 4.96 11.11 8.68
C VAL A 65 5.35 12.35 7.89
N LEU A 66 4.37 13.03 7.31
CA LEU A 66 4.58 14.23 6.48
C LEU A 66 4.55 15.53 7.30
N SER A 67 4.23 15.45 8.61
CA SER A 67 4.05 16.62 9.49
C SER A 67 3.00 17.60 8.95
N LEU A 68 1.86 17.07 8.53
CA LEU A 68 0.72 17.82 7.99
C LEU A 68 -0.48 17.74 8.95
N ASP A 69 -1.28 18.80 9.01
CA ASP A 69 -2.49 18.81 9.85
C ASP A 69 -3.59 17.91 9.28
N LYS A 70 -3.75 17.90 7.95
CA LYS A 70 -4.82 17.18 7.26
C LYS A 70 -4.35 16.62 5.92
N VAL A 71 -4.79 15.40 5.64
CA VAL A 71 -4.61 14.70 4.37
C VAL A 71 -5.98 14.22 3.88
N GLY A 72 -6.33 14.58 2.65
CA GLY A 72 -7.53 14.11 1.95
C GLY A 72 -7.32 12.72 1.33
N ILE A 73 -8.41 12.04 0.99
CA ILE A 73 -8.31 10.65 0.50
C ILE A 73 -7.69 10.50 -0.88
N ASP A 74 -7.73 11.57 -1.66
CA ASP A 74 -7.17 11.64 -3.01
C ASP A 74 -5.82 12.37 -3.07
N ASP A 75 -5.35 12.90 -1.94
CA ASP A 75 -4.05 13.56 -1.90
C ASP A 75 -2.96 12.50 -2.12
N ASN A 76 -2.02 12.79 -3.02
CA ASN A 76 -0.93 11.88 -3.36
C ASN A 76 0.24 12.05 -2.37
N PHE A 77 0.69 10.96 -1.77
CA PHE A 77 1.77 10.94 -0.78
C PHE A 77 3.03 11.67 -1.24
N PHE A 78 3.43 11.48 -2.51
CA PHE A 78 4.66 12.04 -3.06
C PHE A 78 4.50 13.51 -3.48
N GLU A 79 3.30 13.92 -3.88
CA GLU A 79 2.97 15.32 -4.18
C GLU A 79 2.89 16.14 -2.88
N LEU A 80 2.53 15.51 -1.76
CA LEU A 80 2.57 16.10 -0.42
C LEU A 80 4.00 16.16 0.19
N GLY A 81 5.05 15.93 -0.60
CA GLY A 81 6.44 15.97 -0.13
C GLY A 81 6.97 14.64 0.43
N GLY A 82 6.20 13.55 0.27
CA GLY A 82 6.65 12.20 0.57
C GLY A 82 7.83 11.76 -0.29
N ASN A 83 8.73 10.97 0.29
CA ASN A 83 9.88 10.37 -0.38
C ASN A 83 10.09 8.93 0.08
N SER A 84 11.08 8.23 -0.46
CA SER A 84 11.32 6.80 -0.16
C SER A 84 11.53 6.51 1.34
N LEU A 85 12.21 7.40 2.07
CA LEU A 85 12.44 7.21 3.51
C LEU A 85 11.13 7.38 4.30
N LEU A 86 10.35 8.41 3.96
CA LEU A 86 9.04 8.65 4.55
C LEU A 86 8.05 7.53 4.19
N ALA A 87 8.09 7.02 2.96
CA ALA A 87 7.28 5.88 2.51
C ALA A 87 7.63 4.60 3.30
N MET A 88 8.92 4.34 3.56
CA MET A 88 9.35 3.23 4.40
C MET A 88 8.86 3.37 5.84
N ARG A 89 8.90 4.58 6.41
CA ARG A 89 8.35 4.86 7.74
C ARG A 89 6.83 4.66 7.77
N ALA A 90 6.11 5.20 6.81
CA ALA A 90 4.66 5.04 6.68
C ALA A 90 4.28 3.55 6.55
N ARG A 91 4.99 2.78 5.72
CA ARG A 91 4.82 1.33 5.60
C ARG A 91 4.97 0.61 6.93
N SER A 92 6.01 0.94 7.70
CA SER A 92 6.22 0.33 9.03
C SER A 92 5.04 0.61 9.95
N LEU A 93 4.61 1.88 10.04
CA LEU A 93 3.50 2.29 10.89
C LEU A 93 2.17 1.63 10.49
N VAL A 94 1.95 1.43 9.18
CA VAL A 94 0.78 0.68 8.70
C VAL A 94 0.86 -0.78 9.14
N GLY A 95 2.02 -1.41 9.01
CA GLY A 95 2.26 -2.77 9.53
C GLY A 95 1.98 -2.89 11.03
N ASP A 96 2.54 -1.97 11.82
CA ASP A 96 2.47 -2.01 13.28
C ASP A 96 1.07 -1.68 13.81
N ARG A 97 0.38 -0.68 13.25
CA ARG A 97 -0.90 -0.18 13.78
C ARG A 97 -2.13 -0.84 13.17
N LEU A 98 -2.01 -1.38 11.96
CA LEU A 98 -3.13 -2.01 11.25
C LEU A 98 -2.94 -3.52 11.10
N GLY A 99 -1.78 -4.06 11.45
CA GLY A 99 -1.47 -5.48 11.25
C GLY A 99 -1.37 -5.88 9.79
N ARG A 100 -1.12 -4.92 8.88
CA ARG A 100 -1.13 -5.13 7.43
C ARG A 100 0.27 -4.97 6.84
N GLN A 101 0.87 -6.08 6.45
CA GLN A 101 2.16 -6.08 5.74
C GLN A 101 1.95 -5.72 4.29
N LEU A 102 2.34 -4.49 3.93
CA LEU A 102 2.31 -4.02 2.55
C LEU A 102 3.68 -4.18 1.90
N PRO A 103 3.78 -4.70 0.66
CA PRO A 103 4.97 -4.51 -0.16
C PRO A 103 5.25 -3.01 -0.33
N ILE A 104 6.51 -2.58 -0.26
CA ILE A 104 6.83 -1.16 -0.46
C ILE A 104 6.42 -0.65 -1.85
N VAL A 105 6.44 -1.54 -2.86
CA VAL A 105 5.99 -1.26 -4.21
C VAL A 105 4.51 -0.83 -4.28
N ASP A 106 3.69 -1.27 -3.32
CA ASP A 106 2.26 -0.91 -3.29
C ASP A 106 2.07 0.56 -2.90
N LEU A 107 2.95 1.17 -2.09
CA LEU A 107 2.90 2.61 -1.82
C LEU A 107 3.18 3.46 -3.07
N PHE A 108 4.02 2.97 -3.98
CA PHE A 108 4.31 3.65 -5.24
C PHE A 108 3.20 3.42 -6.28
N GLY A 109 2.59 2.23 -6.29
CA GLY A 109 1.48 1.90 -7.19
C GLY A 109 0.14 2.49 -6.76
N PHE A 110 -0.07 2.69 -5.46
CA PHE A 110 -1.30 3.20 -4.86
C PHE A 110 -0.98 4.39 -3.95
N PRO A 111 -0.58 5.54 -4.53
CA PRO A 111 0.01 6.65 -3.79
C PRO A 111 -1.02 7.56 -3.12
N THR A 112 -2.31 7.22 -3.10
CA THR A 112 -3.38 7.97 -2.40
C THR A 112 -3.96 7.12 -1.27
N VAL A 113 -4.53 7.78 -0.25
CA VAL A 113 -5.14 7.07 0.89
C VAL A 113 -6.25 6.14 0.42
N ARG A 114 -7.12 6.59 -0.50
CA ARG A 114 -8.18 5.76 -1.09
C ARG A 114 -7.62 4.52 -1.78
N ALA A 115 -6.62 4.71 -2.63
CA ALA A 115 -6.03 3.61 -3.40
C ALA A 115 -5.33 2.61 -2.49
N LEU A 116 -4.57 3.09 -1.50
CA LEU A 116 -3.86 2.23 -0.56
C LEU A 116 -4.83 1.46 0.35
N ALA A 117 -5.91 2.12 0.81
CA ALA A 117 -6.97 1.48 1.58
C ALA A 117 -7.61 0.32 0.81
N GLY A 118 -8.01 0.56 -0.45
CA GLY A 118 -8.55 -0.50 -1.31
C GLY A 118 -7.56 -1.64 -1.53
N ARG A 119 -6.26 -1.33 -1.72
CA ARG A 119 -5.22 -2.37 -1.84
C ARG A 119 -5.10 -3.23 -0.59
N CYS A 120 -5.16 -2.62 0.59
CA CYS A 120 -5.11 -3.36 1.85
C CYS A 120 -6.30 -4.30 2.02
N GLU A 121 -7.49 -3.91 1.56
CA GLU A 121 -8.69 -4.74 1.62
C GLU A 121 -8.59 -5.94 0.68
N THR A 122 -8.10 -5.76 -0.55
CA THR A 122 -7.87 -6.86 -1.49
C THR A 122 -6.87 -7.88 -0.94
N LEU A 123 -5.76 -7.43 -0.33
CA LEU A 123 -4.77 -8.32 0.27
C LEU A 123 -5.33 -9.12 1.47
N ALA A 124 -6.25 -8.52 2.23
CA ALA A 124 -6.95 -9.21 3.30
C ALA A 124 -7.92 -10.28 2.76
N ALA A 125 -8.58 -10.01 1.63
CA ALA A 125 -9.45 -10.99 0.96
C ALA A 125 -8.65 -12.16 0.38
N ASP A 126 -7.50 -11.90 -0.25
CA ASP A 126 -6.62 -12.91 -0.84
C ASP A 126 -6.04 -13.87 0.21
N SER A 127 -5.65 -13.34 1.38
CA SER A 127 -5.16 -14.14 2.50
C SER A 127 -6.26 -15.02 3.11
N ALA A 128 -7.48 -14.49 3.29
CA ALA A 128 -8.62 -15.27 3.78
C ALA A 128 -9.03 -16.41 2.82
N GLY A 129 -8.92 -16.19 1.50
CA GLY A 129 -9.17 -17.21 0.49
C GLY A 129 -8.13 -18.34 0.51
N SER A 130 -6.85 -17.98 0.58
CA SER A 130 -5.73 -18.92 0.67
C SER A 130 -5.79 -19.80 1.93
N ASP A 131 -6.14 -19.21 3.07
CA ASP A 131 -6.23 -19.92 4.35
C ASP A 131 -7.40 -20.91 4.37
N SER A 132 -8.56 -20.51 3.82
CA SER A 132 -9.73 -21.38 3.67
C SER A 132 -9.44 -22.59 2.75
N GLU A 133 -8.74 -22.36 1.64
CA GLU A 133 -8.38 -23.42 0.69
C GLU A 133 -7.28 -24.35 1.25
N SER A 134 -6.34 -23.81 2.02
CA SER A 134 -5.29 -24.59 2.70
C SER A 134 -5.89 -25.48 3.80
N LEU A 135 -6.80 -24.95 4.61
CA LEU A 135 -7.51 -25.70 5.65
C LEU A 135 -8.41 -26.79 5.09
N SER A 136 -9.05 -26.55 3.93
CA SER A 136 -9.87 -27.57 3.25
C SER A 136 -9.01 -28.73 2.72
N ARG A 137 -7.85 -28.43 2.09
CA ARG A 137 -6.88 -29.44 1.62
C ARG A 137 -6.30 -30.28 2.77
N ILE A 138 -6.00 -29.66 3.92
CA ILE A 138 -5.50 -30.37 5.12
C ILE A 138 -6.58 -31.30 5.69
N LYS A 139 -7.82 -30.82 5.83
CA LYS A 139 -8.95 -31.63 6.32
C LYS A 139 -9.28 -32.80 5.37
N GLU A 140 -9.15 -32.61 4.06
CA GLU A 140 -9.41 -33.64 3.07
C GLU A 140 -8.34 -34.75 3.08
N ARG A 141 -7.05 -34.40 3.23
CA ARG A 141 -5.96 -35.38 3.44
C ARG A 141 -6.16 -36.19 4.73
N ALA A 142 -6.60 -35.55 5.81
CA ALA A 142 -6.89 -36.21 7.09
C ALA A 142 -8.14 -37.12 7.07
N ARG A 143 -9.07 -36.93 6.12
CA ARG A 143 -10.19 -37.84 5.87
C ARG A 143 -9.75 -39.07 5.08
N ARG A 144 -8.91 -38.91 4.05
CA ARG A 144 -8.43 -40.02 3.21
C ARG A 144 -7.54 -41.01 3.99
N SER A 145 -6.76 -40.55 4.96
CA SER A 145 -5.92 -41.41 5.81
C SER A 145 -6.72 -42.23 6.85
N ARG A 146 -7.87 -41.74 7.32
CA ARG A 146 -8.76 -42.48 8.24
C ARG A 146 -9.55 -43.61 7.56
N THR A 147 -9.85 -43.48 6.27
CA THR A 147 -10.55 -44.54 5.51
C THR A 147 -9.65 -45.72 5.15
N ALA A 148 -8.33 -45.49 5.03
CA ALA A 148 -7.35 -46.54 4.72
C ALA A 148 -7.01 -47.45 5.91
N VAL A 149 -7.06 -46.94 7.15
CA VAL A 149 -6.76 -47.72 8.36
C VAL A 149 -7.86 -48.74 8.68
N ARG A 150 -9.12 -48.46 8.35
CA ARG A 150 -10.27 -49.33 8.67
C ARG A 150 -10.40 -50.58 7.79
N ARG A 151 -9.66 -50.68 6.68
CA ARG A 151 -9.67 -51.87 5.81
C ARG A 151 -8.67 -52.96 6.20
N ARG A 152 -7.72 -52.69 7.12
CA ARG A 152 -6.70 -53.68 7.52
C ARG A 152 -7.11 -54.54 8.72
N GLY A 153 -8.10 -54.12 9.50
CA GLY A 153 -8.60 -54.86 10.67
C GLY A 153 -9.58 -56.00 10.36
N ASN A 154 -10.11 -56.12 9.14
CA ASN A 154 -11.18 -57.08 8.83
C ASN A 154 -10.70 -58.34 8.08
N ARG A 155 -9.38 -58.56 7.98
CA ARG A 155 -8.79 -59.70 7.24
C ARG A 155 -8.24 -60.81 8.15
N THR A 156 -8.16 -60.60 9.46
CA THR A 156 -7.54 -61.56 10.41
C THR A 156 -8.52 -62.52 11.11
N MET A 157 -9.81 -62.57 10.72
CA MET A 157 -10.80 -63.46 11.36
C MET A 157 -11.37 -64.56 10.43
N ARG A 158 -10.78 -64.83 9.26
CA ARG A 158 -11.30 -65.87 8.34
C ARG A 158 -10.39 -67.08 8.07
N GLU A 159 -9.27 -67.22 8.77
CA GLU A 159 -8.31 -68.32 8.51
C GLU A 159 -8.16 -69.33 9.66
N THR A 160 -9.07 -69.32 10.65
CA THR A 160 -9.12 -70.35 11.70
C THR A 160 -10.50 -70.99 11.75
N SER A 161 -10.90 -71.73 10.71
CA SER A 161 -11.95 -72.74 10.83
C SER A 161 -11.88 -73.71 9.66
N THR A 162 -11.47 -74.92 10.04
CA THR A 162 -11.75 -76.23 9.42
C THR A 162 -10.95 -76.61 8.18
#